data_AF-A0A963HXX5-F1
#
_entry.id   AF-A0A963HXX5-F1
#
_cell.length_a   1.000
_cell.length_b   1.000
_cell.length_c   1.000
_cell.angle_alpha   90.00
_cell.angle_beta   90.00
_cell.angle_gamma   90.00
#
_symmetry.space_group_name_H-M   'P 1'
#
loop_
_entity.id
_entity.type
_entity.pdbx_description
1 polymer ?
#
loop_
_entity_poly.entity_id
_entity_poly.type
_entity_poly.pdbx_seq_one_letter_code
_entity_poly.pdbx_strand_id
1 'polypeptide(L)'
;MIKTDTTFKLSGVTSNFCMKLSGATTKAVLATIRPRPTAGRASPPACGNGFDTAKLPFAKGHVIALELGGSDAPENVVPQFEDWQGKPNGAWRQMEIELGAYRDHIMLVEMGYGRPGPNETHDQAVEAFDDNRLRDWLDSRIPDSFRVRVWNSTEDPSTIKSSGEFAAMVTRLALAVPAYENTLTLGTALPEPDRSMYVNQTALNVAMDLWDEDKFPDFTDFMLQPKTVPKVRTDLQQVPGVTATESNVQAFPIMFAYQRGLTAPKVRRLLVTMDNKGLKRASSDLIGLPPNKKQKTTT
;
A
#
# COMPACT_ATOMS: atom_id res chain seq x y z
N MET A 1 -20.56 13.98 -5.92
CA MET A 1 -21.28 13.07 -6.83
C MET A 1 -21.51 11.75 -6.12
N ILE A 2 -22.61 11.07 -6.37
CA ILE A 2 -22.84 9.69 -5.91
C ILE A 2 -22.63 8.73 -7.08
N LYS A 3 -21.91 7.64 -6.83
CA LYS A 3 -21.85 6.48 -7.73
C LYS A 3 -22.28 5.24 -6.96
N THR A 4 -23.05 4.38 -7.61
CA THR A 4 -23.45 3.08 -7.07
C THR A 4 -22.95 2.00 -8.00
N ASP A 5 -22.56 0.86 -7.45
CA ASP A 5 -22.29 -0.34 -8.24
C ASP A 5 -23.01 -1.53 -7.59
N THR A 6 -23.99 -2.04 -8.35
CA THR A 6 -24.80 -3.22 -8.07
C THR A 6 -24.60 -4.31 -9.12
N THR A 7 -23.61 -4.13 -9.99
CA THR A 7 -23.41 -4.99 -11.15
C THR A 7 -22.27 -5.96 -10.92
N PHE A 8 -21.31 -5.59 -10.08
CA PHE A 8 -20.18 -6.45 -9.77
C PHE A 8 -20.62 -7.69 -8.97
N LYS A 9 -20.40 -8.86 -9.57
CA LYS A 9 -20.67 -10.16 -8.98
C LYS A 9 -19.37 -10.94 -8.83
N LEU A 10 -19.14 -11.45 -7.63
CA LEU A 10 -18.00 -12.32 -7.34
C LEU A 10 -18.46 -13.45 -6.42
N SER A 11 -18.15 -14.69 -6.80
CA SER A 11 -18.52 -15.89 -6.05
C SER A 11 -20.02 -15.97 -5.72
N GLY A 12 -20.88 -15.54 -6.66
CA GLY A 12 -22.35 -15.54 -6.51
C GLY A 12 -22.92 -14.40 -5.65
N VAL A 13 -22.07 -13.53 -5.10
CA VAL A 13 -22.46 -12.38 -4.28
C VAL A 13 -22.38 -11.11 -5.12
N THR A 14 -23.45 -10.33 -5.13
CA THR A 14 -23.47 -8.99 -5.75
C THR A 14 -22.97 -7.94 -4.74
N SER A 15 -22.12 -7.03 -5.20
CA SER A 15 -21.72 -5.86 -4.40
C SER A 15 -22.89 -4.90 -4.23
N ASN A 16 -23.14 -4.45 -3.00
CA ASN A 16 -24.18 -3.46 -2.69
C ASN A 16 -23.53 -2.27 -1.99
N PHE A 17 -23.10 -1.29 -2.77
CA PHE A 17 -22.42 -0.13 -2.20
C PHE A 17 -22.62 1.15 -2.99
N CYS A 18 -22.42 2.26 -2.28
CA CYS A 18 -22.53 3.62 -2.75
C CYS A 18 -21.26 4.39 -2.36
N MET A 19 -20.70 5.13 -3.32
CA MET A 19 -19.51 5.96 -3.15
C MET A 19 -19.89 7.43 -3.28
N LYS A 20 -19.45 8.23 -2.32
CA LYS A 20 -19.49 9.69 -2.37
C LYS A 20 -18.15 10.21 -2.86
N LEU A 21 -18.17 10.91 -3.99
CA LEU A 21 -16.99 11.47 -4.65
C LEU A 21 -16.97 13.00 -4.60
N SER A 22 -15.77 13.56 -4.51
CA SER A 22 -15.46 14.97 -4.84
C SER A 22 -14.53 14.98 -6.05
N GLY A 23 -15.05 15.39 -7.22
CA GLY A 23 -14.36 15.14 -8.49
C GLY A 23 -14.16 13.64 -8.71
N ALA A 24 -12.91 13.24 -8.99
CA ALA A 24 -12.49 11.85 -9.14
C ALA A 24 -12.07 11.18 -7.81
N THR A 25 -12.03 11.95 -6.72
CA THR A 25 -11.56 11.46 -5.42
C THR A 25 -12.72 10.95 -4.59
N THR A 26 -12.65 9.67 -4.21
CA THR A 26 -13.60 9.07 -3.26
C THR A 26 -13.44 9.71 -1.90
N LYS A 27 -14.54 10.06 -1.23
CA LYS A 27 -14.54 10.68 0.11
C LYS A 27 -15.20 9.80 1.15
N ALA A 28 -16.18 9.01 0.73
CA ALA A 28 -16.77 8.00 1.58
C ALA A 28 -17.33 6.85 0.74
N VAL A 29 -17.38 5.66 1.34
CA VAL A 29 -17.98 4.46 0.76
C VAL A 29 -18.89 3.83 1.80
N LEU A 30 -20.15 3.60 1.43
CA LEU A 30 -21.14 2.91 2.24
C LEU A 30 -21.49 1.57 1.57
N ALA A 31 -21.37 0.46 2.30
CA ALA A 31 -21.65 -0.87 1.75
C ALA A 31 -22.27 -1.81 2.77
N THR A 32 -22.96 -2.85 2.30
CA THR A 32 -23.27 -4.03 3.12
C THR A 32 -22.10 -4.98 3.13
N ILE A 33 -21.66 -5.42 4.32
CA ILE A 33 -20.58 -6.40 4.45
C ILE A 33 -21.08 -7.77 3.98
N ARG A 34 -20.49 -8.28 2.90
CA ARG A 34 -20.82 -9.59 2.33
C ARG A 34 -19.54 -10.43 2.17
N PRO A 35 -19.14 -11.19 3.20
CA PRO A 35 -17.90 -11.96 3.19
C PRO A 35 -17.84 -12.97 2.04
N ARG A 36 -16.74 -12.99 1.27
CA ARG A 36 -16.56 -13.91 0.14
C ARG A 36 -15.08 -14.22 -0.17
N PRO A 37 -14.78 -15.42 -0.72
CA PRO A 37 -13.43 -15.77 -1.14
C PRO A 37 -13.01 -14.98 -2.39
N THR A 38 -11.75 -14.53 -2.44
CA THR A 38 -11.20 -13.72 -3.56
C THR A 38 -9.88 -14.22 -4.15
N ALA A 39 -9.44 -15.43 -3.80
CA ALA A 39 -8.16 -15.99 -4.24
C ALA A 39 -8.05 -16.12 -5.77
N GLY A 40 -6.82 -15.95 -6.32
CA GLY A 40 -6.51 -16.21 -7.73
C GLY A 40 -6.95 -15.13 -8.73
N ARG A 41 -7.33 -13.96 -8.24
CA ARG A 41 -7.83 -12.84 -9.04
C ARG A 41 -6.74 -12.04 -9.75
N ALA A 42 -7.16 -11.31 -10.79
CA ALA A 42 -6.35 -10.26 -11.41
C ALA A 42 -6.11 -9.09 -10.44
N SER A 43 -5.06 -8.31 -10.71
CA SER A 43 -4.75 -7.10 -9.97
C SER A 43 -5.92 -6.10 -10.00
N PRO A 44 -6.08 -5.28 -8.95
CA PRO A 44 -7.09 -4.22 -8.93
C PRO A 44 -6.96 -3.25 -10.13
N PRO A 45 -8.06 -2.59 -10.53
CA PRO A 45 -8.04 -1.55 -11.55
C PRO A 45 -7.19 -0.35 -11.09
N ALA A 46 -6.92 0.59 -12.00
CA ALA A 46 -6.25 1.85 -11.64
C ALA A 46 -7.08 2.66 -10.63
N CYS A 47 -6.40 3.46 -9.81
CA CYS A 47 -7.04 4.33 -8.82
C CYS A 47 -7.96 5.34 -9.51
N GLY A 48 -9.18 5.49 -9.02
CA GLY A 48 -10.19 6.36 -9.64
C GLY A 48 -9.78 7.83 -9.70
N ASN A 49 -8.91 8.27 -8.79
CA ASN A 49 -8.36 9.63 -8.75
C ASN A 49 -7.17 9.87 -9.69
N GLY A 50 -6.79 8.87 -10.50
CA GLY A 50 -5.72 8.99 -11.49
C GLY A 50 -4.30 8.96 -10.93
N PHE A 51 -4.10 8.62 -9.65
CA PHE A 51 -2.76 8.36 -9.13
C PHE A 51 -2.25 7.02 -9.68
N ASP A 52 -1.13 7.04 -10.40
CA ASP A 52 -0.51 5.83 -10.95
C ASP A 52 0.53 5.29 -9.97
N THR A 53 0.25 4.10 -9.44
CA THR A 53 1.08 3.43 -8.43
C THR A 53 2.21 2.60 -9.03
N ALA A 54 2.32 2.47 -10.36
CA ALA A 54 3.35 1.64 -10.97
C ALA A 54 4.76 2.08 -10.56
N LYS A 55 5.64 1.15 -10.19
CA LYS A 55 7.03 1.42 -9.75
C LYS A 55 7.18 2.33 -8.52
N LEU A 56 6.09 2.68 -7.86
CA LEU A 56 6.07 3.51 -6.66
C LEU A 56 5.78 2.65 -5.43
N PRO A 57 6.01 3.15 -4.20
CA PRO A 57 5.82 2.38 -2.97
C PRO A 57 4.34 2.25 -2.56
N PHE A 58 3.43 2.23 -3.54
CA PHE A 58 1.99 2.22 -3.33
C PHE A 58 1.34 1.00 -3.96
N ALA A 59 0.42 0.39 -3.23
CA ALA A 59 -0.53 -0.57 -3.74
C ALA A 59 -1.82 0.11 -4.23
N LYS A 60 -2.52 -0.59 -5.12
CA LYS A 60 -3.89 -0.27 -5.53
C LYS A 60 -4.84 -0.81 -4.47
N GLY A 61 -5.08 -0.02 -3.42
CA GLY A 61 -5.84 -0.46 -2.26
C GLY A 61 -7.34 -0.22 -2.43
N HIS A 62 -8.15 -1.26 -2.24
CA HIS A 62 -9.59 -1.10 -2.19
C HIS A 62 -10.02 -0.38 -0.91
N VAL A 63 -10.93 0.58 -1.01
CA VAL A 63 -11.51 1.29 0.16
C VAL A 63 -12.45 0.36 0.93
N ILE A 64 -13.17 -0.52 0.22
CA ILE A 64 -13.82 -1.68 0.81
C ILE A 64 -13.29 -2.91 0.11
N ALA A 65 -12.69 -3.81 0.89
CA ALA A 65 -12.16 -5.07 0.42
C ALA A 65 -13.20 -5.83 -0.39
N LEU A 66 -12.75 -6.49 -1.45
CA LEU A 66 -13.62 -7.37 -2.23
C LEU A 66 -14.09 -8.56 -1.41
N GLU A 67 -13.26 -9.01 -0.47
CA GLU A 67 -13.60 -10.07 0.48
C GLU A 67 -14.74 -9.67 1.40
N LEU A 68 -14.99 -8.37 1.58
CA LEU A 68 -16.10 -7.83 2.38
C LEU A 68 -17.28 -7.37 1.53
N GLY A 69 -17.28 -7.64 0.22
CA GLY A 69 -18.37 -7.25 -0.67
C GLY A 69 -18.14 -5.96 -1.47
N GLY A 70 -16.98 -5.31 -1.36
CA GLY A 70 -16.59 -4.19 -2.23
C GLY A 70 -16.44 -4.60 -3.70
N SER A 71 -16.27 -3.66 -4.63
CA SER A 71 -16.11 -3.98 -6.06
C SER A 71 -14.82 -3.47 -6.68
N ASP A 72 -14.56 -3.89 -7.92
CA ASP A 72 -13.48 -3.40 -8.78
C ASP A 72 -13.87 -2.14 -9.57
N ALA A 73 -14.77 -1.31 -9.05
CA ALA A 73 -14.91 0.03 -9.55
C ALA A 73 -13.61 0.81 -9.27
N PRO A 74 -13.03 1.55 -10.23
CA PRO A 74 -11.85 2.39 -10.00
C PRO A 74 -12.02 3.34 -8.82
N GLU A 75 -13.22 3.83 -8.57
CA GLU A 75 -13.53 4.73 -7.46
C GLU A 75 -13.50 4.02 -6.09
N ASN A 76 -13.58 2.69 -6.05
CA ASN A 76 -13.32 1.92 -4.84
C ASN A 76 -11.82 1.66 -4.65
N VAL A 77 -10.93 2.19 -5.50
CA VAL A 77 -9.49 1.98 -5.42
C VAL A 77 -8.74 3.31 -5.23
N VAL A 78 -7.88 3.34 -4.21
CA VAL A 78 -7.04 4.48 -3.87
C VAL A 78 -5.58 4.05 -3.69
N PRO A 79 -4.61 4.96 -3.87
CA PRO A 79 -3.23 4.65 -3.51
C PRO A 79 -3.13 4.44 -2.00
N GLN A 80 -2.52 3.34 -1.59
CA GLN A 80 -2.22 3.00 -0.20
C GLN A 80 -0.79 2.49 -0.13
N PHE A 81 -0.08 2.68 0.98
CA PHE A 81 1.26 2.13 1.11
C PHE A 81 1.23 0.59 1.10
N GLU A 82 2.24 -0.01 0.48
CA GLU A 82 2.23 -1.42 0.09
C GLU A 82 2.15 -2.38 1.28
N ASP A 83 2.92 -2.16 2.34
CA ASP A 83 2.89 -3.05 3.51
C ASP A 83 1.65 -2.85 4.35
N TRP A 84 1.16 -1.62 4.40
CA TRP A 84 -0.07 -1.29 5.11
C TRP A 84 -1.30 -2.04 4.55
N GLN A 85 -1.41 -2.16 3.23
CA GLN A 85 -2.53 -2.82 2.54
C GLN A 85 -2.27 -4.29 2.18
N GLY A 86 -1.10 -4.58 1.63
CA GLY A 86 -0.82 -5.81 0.88
C GLY A 86 -0.32 -6.98 1.72
N LYS A 87 0.24 -6.72 2.91
CA LYS A 87 0.76 -7.80 3.77
C LYS A 87 -0.32 -8.37 4.68
N PRO A 88 -0.30 -9.70 4.95
CA PRO A 88 -1.26 -10.35 5.84
C PRO A 88 -1.36 -9.71 7.24
N ASN A 89 -0.31 -9.06 7.71
CA ASN A 89 -0.20 -8.39 9.00
C ASN A 89 -0.29 -6.85 8.93
N GLY A 90 -0.59 -6.27 7.76
CA GLY A 90 -0.84 -4.84 7.63
C GLY A 90 -2.07 -4.42 8.44
N ALA A 91 -2.05 -3.22 9.03
CA ALA A 91 -3.13 -2.76 9.90
C ALA A 91 -4.48 -2.73 9.17
N TRP A 92 -4.49 -2.32 7.90
CA TRP A 92 -5.69 -2.37 7.07
C TRP A 92 -6.18 -3.80 6.84
N ARG A 93 -5.27 -4.71 6.49
CA ARG A 93 -5.61 -6.11 6.25
C ARG A 93 -6.17 -6.80 7.50
N GLN A 94 -5.61 -6.51 8.67
CA GLN A 94 -6.13 -7.03 9.95
C GLN A 94 -7.53 -6.50 10.25
N MET A 95 -7.75 -5.21 10.04
CA MET A 95 -9.08 -4.60 10.15
C MET A 95 -10.10 -5.27 9.22
N GLU A 96 -9.74 -5.54 7.96
CA GLU A 96 -10.62 -6.25 7.02
C GLU A 96 -11.01 -7.65 7.53
N ILE A 97 -10.07 -8.38 8.15
CA ILE A 97 -10.33 -9.72 8.72
C ILE A 97 -11.32 -9.62 9.88
N GLU A 98 -11.13 -8.66 10.80
CA GLU A 98 -12.03 -8.41 11.93
C GLU A 98 -13.46 -8.07 11.47
N LEU A 99 -13.56 -7.23 10.42
CA LEU A 99 -14.83 -6.81 9.85
C LEU A 99 -15.63 -7.97 9.25
N GLY A 100 -14.98 -9.09 8.91
CA GLY A 100 -15.65 -10.31 8.45
C GLY A 100 -16.67 -10.89 9.45
N ALA A 101 -16.54 -10.57 10.75
CA ALA A 101 -17.50 -10.98 11.78
C ALA A 101 -18.83 -10.24 11.70
N TYR A 102 -18.87 -9.07 11.05
CA TYR A 102 -20.05 -8.21 10.94
C TYR A 102 -20.82 -8.45 9.64
N ARG A 103 -20.99 -9.73 9.28
CA ARG A 103 -21.76 -10.12 8.09
C ARG A 103 -23.13 -9.43 8.07
N ASP A 104 -23.53 -8.96 6.89
CA ASP A 104 -24.79 -8.29 6.60
C ASP A 104 -25.01 -6.95 7.31
N HIS A 105 -24.02 -6.44 8.06
CA HIS A 105 -24.05 -5.10 8.62
C HIS A 105 -23.71 -4.05 7.57
N ILE A 106 -24.04 -2.79 7.86
CA ILE A 106 -23.68 -1.65 7.05
C ILE A 106 -22.37 -1.06 7.53
N MET A 107 -21.41 -0.92 6.62
CA MET A 107 -20.10 -0.33 6.83
C MET A 107 -20.00 1.00 6.10
N LEU A 108 -19.55 2.03 6.81
CA LEU A 108 -19.12 3.30 6.26
C LEU A 108 -17.62 3.43 6.41
N VAL A 109 -16.93 3.69 5.30
CA VAL A 109 -15.54 4.11 5.28
C VAL A 109 -15.48 5.55 4.83
N GLU A 110 -14.95 6.43 5.66
CA GLU A 110 -14.68 7.82 5.33
C GLU A 110 -13.18 8.01 5.14
N MET A 111 -12.79 8.77 4.11
CA MET A 111 -11.39 9.00 3.77
C MET A 111 -11.00 10.46 3.95
N GLY A 112 -9.90 10.68 4.65
CA GLY A 112 -9.26 11.99 4.81
C GLY A 112 -8.21 12.25 3.73
N TYR A 113 -8.13 13.52 3.33
CA TYR A 113 -7.18 14.04 2.34
C TYR A 113 -6.75 15.44 2.75
N GLY A 114 -5.65 15.52 3.47
CA GLY A 114 -5.05 16.76 3.98
C GLY A 114 -3.56 16.87 3.65
N ARG A 115 -3.01 16.00 2.80
CA ARG A 115 -1.62 16.13 2.34
C ARG A 115 -1.45 17.44 1.54
N PRO A 116 -0.41 18.25 1.84
CA PRO A 116 -0.29 19.62 1.32
C PRO A 116 0.35 19.72 -0.08
N GLY A 117 0.89 18.62 -0.61
CA GLY A 117 1.66 18.63 -1.86
C GLY A 117 0.77 18.66 -3.10
N PRO A 118 1.33 19.09 -4.25
CA PRO A 118 0.62 19.10 -5.51
C PRO A 118 0.37 17.68 -6.03
N ASN A 119 -0.49 17.55 -7.04
CA ASN A 119 -0.63 16.31 -7.79
C ASN A 119 0.56 16.17 -8.73
N GLU A 120 1.46 15.25 -8.45
CA GLU A 120 2.65 15.01 -9.27
C GLU A 120 2.30 14.18 -10.50
N THR A 121 3.02 14.38 -11.61
CA THR A 121 2.91 13.44 -12.73
C THR A 121 3.57 12.12 -12.35
N HIS A 122 3.20 11.04 -13.04
CA HIS A 122 3.81 9.73 -12.79
C HIS A 122 5.32 9.75 -12.97
N ASP A 123 5.81 10.36 -14.06
CA ASP A 123 7.24 10.41 -14.35
C ASP A 123 8.01 11.21 -13.29
N GLN A 124 7.45 12.34 -12.81
CA GLN A 124 8.04 13.11 -11.72
C GLN A 124 8.07 12.33 -10.41
N ALA A 125 7.00 11.60 -10.11
CA ALA A 125 6.92 10.76 -8.92
C ALA A 125 7.97 9.64 -8.97
N VAL A 126 8.13 8.98 -10.13
CA VAL A 126 9.14 7.92 -10.32
C VAL A 126 10.55 8.47 -10.20
N GLU A 127 10.85 9.59 -10.87
CA GLU A 127 12.16 10.25 -10.78
C GLU A 127 12.50 10.63 -9.32
N ALA A 128 11.55 11.24 -8.61
CA ALA A 128 11.75 11.61 -7.21
C ALA A 128 11.88 10.40 -6.27
N PHE A 129 11.19 9.29 -6.58
CA PHE A 129 11.33 8.04 -5.83
C PHE A 129 12.70 7.42 -6.07
N ASP A 130 13.19 7.47 -7.30
CA ASP A 130 14.51 6.98 -7.68
C ASP A 130 15.63 7.74 -6.98
N ASP A 131 15.48 9.05 -6.82
CA ASP A 131 16.41 9.88 -6.06
C ASP A 131 16.31 9.66 -4.53
N ASN A 132 15.10 9.41 -4.01
CA ASN A 132 14.88 9.22 -2.58
C ASN A 132 13.70 8.27 -2.30
N ARG A 133 14.02 6.98 -2.12
CA ARG A 133 13.03 5.93 -1.80
C ARG A 133 12.35 6.10 -0.44
N LEU A 134 12.90 6.96 0.40
CA LEU A 134 12.46 7.25 1.76
C LEU A 134 11.73 8.59 1.84
N ARG A 135 11.27 9.12 0.70
CA ARG A 135 10.51 10.35 0.62
C ARG A 135 9.16 10.23 1.32
N ASP A 136 8.84 11.24 2.13
CA ASP A 136 7.49 11.47 2.61
C ASP A 136 6.64 12.05 1.47
N TRP A 137 5.67 11.25 1.02
CA TRP A 137 4.83 11.59 -0.12
C TRP A 137 3.75 12.58 0.27
N LEU A 138 3.70 13.72 -0.43
CA LEU A 138 2.76 14.80 -0.11
C LEU A 138 1.63 14.95 -1.13
N ASP A 139 1.55 14.10 -2.15
CA ASP A 139 0.52 14.20 -3.20
C ASP A 139 -0.90 14.19 -2.61
N SER A 140 -1.70 15.21 -2.96
CA SER A 140 -3.04 15.41 -2.40
C SER A 140 -4.06 14.33 -2.75
N ARG A 141 -3.74 13.45 -3.72
CA ARG A 141 -4.56 12.29 -4.09
C ARG A 141 -4.34 11.09 -3.16
N ILE A 142 -3.29 11.09 -2.34
CA ILE A 142 -3.03 10.00 -1.39
C ILE A 142 -3.80 10.28 -0.09
N PRO A 143 -4.63 9.34 0.39
CA PRO A 143 -5.29 9.48 1.69
C PRO A 143 -4.27 9.68 2.82
N ASP A 144 -4.66 10.43 3.84
CA ASP A 144 -3.88 10.58 5.08
C ASP A 144 -4.57 9.96 6.30
N SER A 145 -5.81 9.50 6.13
CA SER A 145 -6.59 8.90 7.21
C SER A 145 -7.82 8.17 6.68
N PHE A 146 -8.31 7.24 7.50
CA PHE A 146 -9.55 6.48 7.30
C PHE A 146 -10.34 6.44 8.60
N ARG A 147 -11.65 6.55 8.52
CA ARG A 147 -12.56 6.25 9.63
C ARG A 147 -13.56 5.20 9.19
N VAL A 148 -13.61 4.10 9.91
CA VAL A 148 -14.48 2.96 9.63
C VAL A 148 -15.50 2.83 10.73
N ARG A 149 -16.78 2.73 10.35
CA ARG A 149 -17.90 2.54 11.28
C ARG A 149 -18.84 1.46 10.75
N VAL A 150 -19.36 0.63 11.64
CA VAL A 150 -20.27 -0.47 11.28
C VAL A 150 -21.53 -0.43 12.15
N TRP A 151 -22.69 -0.64 11.54
CA TRP A 151 -23.98 -0.69 12.22
C TRP A 151 -24.79 -1.91 11.81
N ASN A 152 -25.55 -2.45 12.75
CA ASN A 152 -26.58 -3.44 12.47
C ASN A 152 -27.80 -2.72 11.87
N SER A 153 -27.92 -2.74 10.54
CA SER A 153 -29.00 -2.09 9.78
C SER A 153 -29.34 -2.93 8.55
N THR A 154 -30.62 -2.92 8.16
CA THR A 154 -31.13 -3.62 6.97
C THR A 154 -31.24 -2.70 5.74
N GLU A 155 -30.83 -1.45 5.88
CA GLU A 155 -30.87 -0.47 4.80
C GLU A 155 -29.94 -0.90 3.64
N ASP A 156 -30.34 -0.65 2.40
CA ASP A 156 -29.53 -1.00 1.23
C ASP A 156 -28.81 0.23 0.66
N PRO A 157 -27.47 0.33 0.81
CA PRO A 157 -26.68 1.47 0.31
C PRO A 157 -26.81 1.69 -1.19
N SER A 158 -27.13 0.65 -1.96
CA SER A 158 -27.19 0.74 -3.42
C SER A 158 -28.38 1.55 -3.94
N THR A 159 -29.37 1.79 -3.08
CA THR A 159 -30.55 2.60 -3.39
C THR A 159 -30.26 4.10 -3.40
N ILE A 160 -29.14 4.53 -2.80
CA ILE A 160 -28.74 5.93 -2.69
C ILE A 160 -28.31 6.47 -4.07
N LYS A 161 -28.99 7.50 -4.58
CA LYS A 161 -28.71 8.13 -5.89
C LYS A 161 -28.21 9.57 -5.79
N SER A 162 -28.38 10.23 -4.65
CA SER A 162 -27.98 11.64 -4.48
C SER A 162 -27.14 11.90 -3.23
N SER A 163 -26.38 13.00 -3.25
CA SER A 163 -25.58 13.42 -2.09
C SER A 163 -26.45 13.72 -0.87
N GLY A 164 -27.68 14.18 -1.07
CA GLY A 164 -28.65 14.45 -0.02
C GLY A 164 -29.13 13.17 0.65
N GLU A 165 -29.48 12.15 -0.13
CA GLU A 165 -29.83 10.82 0.39
C GLU A 165 -28.67 10.18 1.15
N PHE A 166 -27.44 10.30 0.63
CA PHE A 166 -26.25 9.81 1.33
C PHE A 166 -26.08 10.50 2.70
N ALA A 167 -26.21 11.82 2.75
CA ALA A 167 -26.10 12.57 4.00
C ALA A 167 -27.22 12.17 4.99
N ALA A 168 -28.46 12.03 4.51
CA ALA A 168 -29.58 11.58 5.33
C ALA A 168 -29.35 10.16 5.89
N MET A 169 -28.79 9.26 5.09
CA MET A 169 -28.41 7.91 5.52
C MET A 169 -27.36 7.95 6.63
N VAL A 170 -26.25 8.66 6.42
CA VAL A 170 -25.17 8.77 7.40
C VAL A 170 -25.67 9.40 8.70
N THR A 171 -26.50 10.44 8.64
CA THR A 171 -27.10 11.06 9.82
C THR A 171 -27.93 10.05 10.61
N ARG A 172 -28.78 9.28 9.93
CA ARG A 172 -29.63 8.27 10.56
C ARG A 172 -28.82 7.14 11.19
N LEU A 173 -27.81 6.61 10.48
CA LEU A 173 -26.90 5.62 11.05
C LEU A 173 -26.14 6.16 12.26
N ALA A 174 -25.70 7.43 12.21
CA ALA A 174 -24.97 8.08 13.31
C ALA A 174 -25.81 8.30 14.58
N LEU A 175 -27.14 8.21 14.51
CA LEU A 175 -28.01 8.20 15.70
C LEU A 175 -27.92 6.86 16.46
N ALA A 176 -27.47 5.79 15.79
CA ALA A 176 -27.22 4.50 16.41
C ALA A 176 -25.78 4.38 16.88
N VAL A 177 -25.57 3.62 17.97
CA VAL A 177 -24.24 3.28 18.46
C VAL A 177 -23.59 2.31 17.46
N PRO A 178 -22.37 2.61 16.96
CA PRO A 178 -21.68 1.69 16.05
C PRO A 178 -21.27 0.41 16.79
N ALA A 179 -21.41 -0.73 16.12
CA ALA A 179 -20.93 -2.02 16.61
C ALA A 179 -19.40 -2.18 16.43
N TYR A 180 -18.82 -1.34 15.59
CA TYR A 180 -17.39 -1.21 15.36
C TYR A 180 -17.08 0.23 14.97
N GLU A 181 -16.04 0.81 15.56
CA GLU A 181 -15.49 2.09 15.14
C GLU A 181 -13.97 2.08 15.29
N ASN A 182 -13.27 2.45 14.21
CA ASN A 182 -11.83 2.61 14.22
C ASN A 182 -11.41 3.78 13.32
N THR A 183 -10.39 4.52 13.75
CA THR A 183 -9.80 5.62 12.98
C THR A 183 -8.32 5.34 12.79
N LEU A 184 -7.91 5.30 11.53
CA LEU A 184 -6.53 5.08 11.13
C LEU A 184 -5.98 6.39 10.58
N THR A 185 -4.92 6.91 11.20
CA THR A 185 -4.21 8.10 10.72
C THR A 185 -2.90 7.65 10.09
N LEU A 186 -2.76 7.88 8.78
CA LEU A 186 -1.50 7.67 8.05
C LEU A 186 -0.57 8.87 8.21
N GLY A 187 -1.12 10.06 8.43
CA GLY A 187 -0.37 11.31 8.46
C GLY A 187 0.16 11.70 7.08
N THR A 188 1.09 12.66 7.05
CA THR A 188 1.73 13.15 5.82
C THR A 188 3.06 12.46 5.52
N ALA A 189 3.60 11.70 6.49
CA ALA A 189 4.81 10.91 6.33
C ALA A 189 4.51 9.50 5.81
N LEU A 190 5.56 8.79 5.41
CA LEU A 190 5.52 7.35 5.17
C LEU A 190 5.21 6.64 6.51
N PRO A 191 4.08 5.92 6.64
CA PRO A 191 3.69 5.31 7.91
C PRO A 191 4.52 4.05 8.22
N GLU A 192 4.50 3.63 9.48
CA GLU A 192 4.93 2.28 9.84
C GLU A 192 3.85 1.25 9.43
N PRO A 193 4.24 0.03 9.02
CA PRO A 193 5.61 -0.52 8.96
C PRO A 193 6.38 -0.21 7.67
N ASP A 194 5.77 0.47 6.69
CA ASP A 194 6.40 0.75 5.39
C ASP A 194 7.73 1.50 5.57
N ARG A 195 7.76 2.51 6.44
CA ARG A 195 8.96 3.29 6.75
C ARG A 195 10.14 2.41 7.17
N SER A 196 9.95 1.56 8.17
CA SER A 196 10.97 0.61 8.61
C SER A 196 11.39 -0.36 7.52
N MET A 197 10.46 -0.82 6.68
CA MET A 197 10.81 -1.70 5.56
C MET A 197 11.76 -1.00 4.58
N TYR A 198 11.45 0.22 4.15
CA TYR A 198 12.30 0.95 3.20
C TYR A 198 13.67 1.28 3.80
N VAL A 199 13.74 1.61 5.10
CA VAL A 199 15.02 1.83 5.78
C VAL A 199 15.86 0.55 5.79
N ASN A 200 15.28 -0.59 6.17
CA ASN A 200 15.98 -1.88 6.23
C ASN A 200 16.45 -2.33 4.84
N GLN A 201 15.65 -2.09 3.81
CA GLN A 201 16.03 -2.42 2.43
C GLN A 201 17.12 -1.49 1.89
N THR A 202 17.11 -0.22 2.29
CA THR A 202 18.18 0.73 1.99
C THR A 202 19.49 0.30 2.67
N ALA A 203 19.41 -0.11 3.94
CA ALA A 203 20.54 -0.66 4.68
C ALA A 203 21.12 -1.93 4.03
N LEU A 204 20.26 -2.81 3.51
CA LEU A 204 20.68 -3.99 2.75
C LEU A 204 21.43 -3.60 1.47
N ASN A 205 20.94 -2.60 0.73
CA ASN A 205 21.63 -2.14 -0.49
C ASN A 205 23.03 -1.61 -0.15
N VAL A 206 23.15 -0.76 0.86
CA VAL A 206 24.44 -0.26 1.37
C VAL A 206 25.36 -1.43 1.74
N ALA A 207 24.86 -2.41 2.49
CA ALA A 207 25.64 -3.59 2.86
C ALA A 207 26.11 -4.39 1.64
N MET A 208 25.29 -4.48 0.59
CA MET A 208 25.64 -5.18 -0.64
C MET A 208 26.70 -4.45 -1.46
N ASP A 209 26.64 -3.12 -1.54
CA ASP A 209 27.66 -2.32 -2.22
C ASP A 209 29.02 -2.49 -1.54
N LEU A 210 29.05 -2.46 -0.20
CA LEU A 210 30.24 -2.72 0.60
C LEU A 210 30.76 -4.16 0.42
N TRP A 211 29.86 -5.14 0.35
CA TRP A 211 30.21 -6.53 0.14
C TRP A 211 30.88 -6.77 -1.23
N ASP A 212 30.33 -6.16 -2.28
CA ASP A 212 30.89 -6.25 -3.63
C ASP A 212 32.23 -5.48 -3.74
N GLU A 213 32.39 -4.35 -3.04
CA GLU A 213 33.66 -3.61 -2.92
C GLU A 213 34.75 -4.44 -2.23
N ASP A 214 34.42 -5.02 -1.07
CA ASP A 214 35.35 -5.79 -0.24
C ASP A 214 35.61 -7.21 -0.81
N LYS A 215 34.86 -7.62 -1.86
CA LYS A 215 34.96 -8.91 -2.54
C LYS A 215 34.86 -10.11 -1.58
N PHE A 216 34.04 -10.00 -0.55
CA PHE A 216 33.87 -11.07 0.43
C PHE A 216 33.18 -12.30 -0.21
N PRO A 217 33.57 -13.53 0.14
CA PRO A 217 33.02 -14.72 -0.51
C PRO A 217 31.56 -15.00 -0.16
N ASP A 218 31.14 -14.69 1.07
CA ASP A 218 29.78 -14.90 1.56
C ASP A 218 29.24 -13.65 2.26
N PHE A 219 27.98 -13.30 1.97
CA PHE A 219 27.33 -12.11 2.50
C PHE A 219 26.97 -12.24 3.98
N THR A 220 26.60 -13.44 4.44
CA THR A 220 26.27 -13.69 5.85
C THR A 220 27.54 -13.53 6.70
N ASP A 221 28.64 -14.15 6.28
CA ASP A 221 29.92 -14.03 6.96
C ASP A 221 30.45 -12.59 6.94
N PHE A 222 30.22 -11.86 5.86
CA PHE A 222 30.51 -10.42 5.76
C PHE A 222 29.72 -9.62 6.80
N MET A 223 28.42 -9.85 6.93
CA MET A 223 27.55 -9.16 7.90
C MET A 223 27.90 -9.47 9.36
N LEU A 224 28.48 -10.65 9.62
CA LEU A 224 28.94 -11.05 10.95
C LEU A 224 30.31 -10.48 11.33
N GLN A 225 31.04 -9.83 10.41
CA GLN A 225 32.30 -9.19 10.77
C GLN A 225 32.06 -8.02 11.73
N PRO A 226 32.88 -7.85 12.80
CA PRO A 226 32.65 -6.85 13.83
C PRO A 226 32.52 -5.40 13.33
N LYS A 227 33.12 -5.07 12.17
CA LYS A 227 33.16 -3.72 11.61
C LYS A 227 32.12 -3.46 10.52
N THR A 228 31.47 -4.50 10.00
CA THR A 228 30.56 -4.36 8.86
C THR A 228 29.33 -3.55 9.23
N VAL A 229 28.62 -3.93 10.30
CA VAL A 229 27.42 -3.20 10.73
C VAL A 229 27.73 -1.75 11.06
N PRO A 230 28.79 -1.41 11.82
CA PRO A 230 29.22 -0.02 11.96
C PRO A 230 29.42 0.72 10.64
N LYS A 231 30.09 0.12 9.64
CA LYS A 231 30.30 0.73 8.31
C LYS A 231 28.97 0.97 7.60
N VAL A 232 28.07 -0.01 7.60
CA VAL A 232 26.71 0.11 7.03
C VAL A 232 25.95 1.26 7.69
N ARG A 233 26.01 1.41 9.02
CA ARG A 233 25.36 2.53 9.73
C ARG A 233 25.91 3.88 9.28
N THR A 234 27.24 4.01 9.19
CA THR A 234 27.89 5.25 8.77
C THR A 234 27.48 5.66 7.36
N ASP A 235 27.44 4.71 6.42
CA ASP A 235 27.06 4.99 5.03
C ASP A 235 25.56 5.23 4.89
N LEU A 236 24.74 4.49 5.64
CA LEU A 236 23.29 4.68 5.69
C LEU A 236 22.89 6.06 6.24
N GLN A 237 23.67 6.64 7.16
CA GLN A 237 23.48 8.02 7.64
C GLN A 237 23.66 9.07 6.54
N GLN A 238 24.39 8.74 5.46
CA GLN A 238 24.58 9.64 4.32
C GLN A 238 23.41 9.57 3.32
N VAL A 239 22.50 8.61 3.46
CA VAL A 239 21.37 8.46 2.54
C VAL A 239 20.30 9.51 2.83
N PRO A 240 19.88 10.31 1.82
CA PRO A 240 18.81 11.28 1.98
C PRO A 240 17.55 10.66 2.57
N GLY A 241 16.95 11.36 3.52
CA GLY A 241 15.74 10.92 4.18
C GLY A 241 15.95 9.95 5.34
N VAL A 242 17.14 9.37 5.56
CA VAL A 242 17.41 8.55 6.76
C VAL A 242 17.74 9.45 7.95
N THR A 243 17.06 9.23 9.08
CA THR A 243 17.40 9.92 10.34
C THR A 243 18.54 9.22 11.08
N ALA A 244 19.22 9.94 11.98
CA ALA A 244 20.27 9.36 12.83
C ALA A 244 19.78 8.15 13.64
N THR A 245 18.55 8.18 14.15
CA THR A 245 17.96 7.06 14.89
C THR A 245 17.70 5.86 13.98
N GLU A 246 17.12 6.07 12.79
CA GLU A 246 16.85 5.01 11.82
C GLU A 246 18.12 4.35 11.29
N SER A 247 19.21 5.11 11.22
CA SER A 247 20.51 4.57 10.79
C SER A 247 21.11 3.56 11.75
N ASN A 248 20.63 3.45 13.00
CA ASN A 248 21.12 2.51 14.00
C ASN A 248 20.60 1.07 13.77
N VAL A 249 20.66 0.63 12.52
CA VAL A 249 20.21 -0.70 12.07
C VAL A 249 21.01 -1.82 12.73
N GLN A 250 20.38 -2.99 12.88
CA GLN A 250 21.03 -4.19 13.39
C GLN A 250 21.35 -5.17 12.24
N ALA A 251 22.32 -6.06 12.45
CA ALA A 251 22.67 -7.08 11.47
C ALA A 251 21.47 -7.97 11.11
N PHE A 252 20.68 -8.36 12.12
CA PHE A 252 19.60 -9.32 11.94
C PHE A 252 18.50 -8.84 10.98
N PRO A 253 17.92 -7.63 11.10
CA PRO A 253 16.99 -7.09 10.10
C PRO A 253 17.55 -7.07 8.67
N ILE A 254 18.82 -6.72 8.48
CA ILE A 254 19.48 -6.70 7.17
C ILE A 254 19.61 -8.12 6.60
N MET A 255 20.10 -9.06 7.41
CA MET A 255 20.23 -10.48 7.04
C MET A 255 18.86 -11.12 6.82
N PHE A 256 17.85 -10.74 7.59
CA PHE A 256 16.48 -11.22 7.45
C PHE A 256 15.85 -10.72 6.14
N ALA A 257 16.09 -9.46 5.76
CA ALA A 257 15.71 -8.94 4.45
C ALA A 257 16.39 -9.74 3.32
N TYR A 258 17.69 -9.99 3.45
CA TYR A 258 18.46 -10.83 2.52
C TYR A 258 17.90 -12.27 2.41
N GLN A 259 17.52 -12.89 3.52
CA GLN A 259 17.00 -14.26 3.57
C GLN A 259 15.56 -14.39 3.07
N ARG A 260 14.69 -13.41 3.36
CA ARG A 260 13.28 -13.41 2.95
C ARG A 260 13.03 -12.85 1.56
N GLY A 261 14.02 -12.19 0.94
CA GLY A 261 13.89 -11.61 -0.38
C GLY A 261 15.23 -11.52 -1.10
N LEU A 262 15.37 -12.33 -2.14
CA LEU A 262 16.45 -12.33 -3.14
C LEU A 262 17.76 -13.00 -2.67
N THR A 263 17.90 -14.30 -2.96
CA THR A 263 19.21 -14.97 -3.04
C THR A 263 20.21 -14.09 -3.81
N ALA A 264 21.49 -14.01 -3.43
CA ALA A 264 22.50 -13.21 -4.13
C ALA A 264 22.47 -13.31 -5.69
N PRO A 265 22.19 -14.48 -6.32
CA PRO A 265 22.03 -14.58 -7.77
C PRO A 265 20.79 -13.89 -8.37
N LYS A 266 19.74 -13.68 -7.58
CA LYS A 266 18.55 -12.89 -7.98
C LYS A 266 18.81 -11.41 -7.84
N VAL A 267 19.48 -10.96 -6.76
CA VAL A 267 19.89 -9.56 -6.64
C VAL A 267 20.90 -9.20 -7.72
N ARG A 268 21.92 -10.03 -7.97
CA ARG A 268 22.89 -9.79 -9.05
C ARG A 268 22.23 -9.71 -10.44
N ARG A 269 21.22 -10.55 -10.72
CA ARG A 269 20.43 -10.43 -11.96
C ARG A 269 19.62 -9.13 -12.02
N LEU A 270 19.12 -8.66 -10.88
CA LEU A 270 18.47 -7.36 -10.74
C LEU A 270 19.45 -6.23 -11.10
N LEU A 271 20.64 -6.23 -10.46
CA LEU A 271 21.68 -5.23 -10.64
C LEU A 271 22.16 -5.19 -12.10
N VAL A 272 22.42 -6.34 -12.72
CA VAL A 272 22.78 -6.43 -14.16
C VAL A 272 21.67 -5.89 -15.05
N THR A 273 20.40 -6.12 -14.70
CA THR A 273 19.26 -5.55 -15.45
C THR A 273 19.19 -4.03 -15.30
N MET A 274 19.57 -3.49 -14.14
CA MET A 274 19.64 -2.05 -13.88
C MET A 274 20.74 -1.38 -14.72
N ASP A 275 21.93 -1.97 -14.74
CA ASP A 275 23.05 -1.45 -15.55
C ASP A 275 22.72 -1.42 -17.03
N ASN A 276 22.13 -2.51 -17.54
CA ASN A 276 21.74 -2.61 -18.94
C ASN A 276 20.67 -1.59 -19.36
N LYS A 277 19.96 -1.00 -18.38
CA LYS A 277 18.96 0.04 -18.59
C LYS A 277 19.47 1.45 -18.28
N GLY A 278 20.74 1.60 -17.90
CA GLY A 278 21.33 2.89 -17.53
C GLY A 278 20.79 3.47 -16.23
N LEU A 279 20.24 2.62 -15.34
CA LEU A 279 19.70 3.02 -14.04
C LEU A 279 20.86 3.15 -13.04
N LYS A 280 20.88 4.23 -12.24
CA LYS A 280 21.97 4.50 -11.30
C LYS A 280 21.98 3.43 -10.19
N ARG A 281 23.17 2.98 -9.79
CA ARG A 281 23.37 2.10 -8.62
C ARG A 281 23.25 2.92 -7.33
N ALA A 282 22.00 3.28 -7.07
CA ALA A 282 21.32 3.72 -5.87
C ALA A 282 19.92 4.22 -6.32
N SER A 283 19.04 3.36 -6.88
CA SER A 283 17.60 3.64 -7.10
C SER A 283 16.69 2.40 -7.23
N SER A 284 15.40 2.62 -6.99
CA SER A 284 14.31 1.87 -6.34
C SER A 284 13.75 0.58 -6.91
N ASP A 285 14.18 0.13 -8.06
CA ASP A 285 13.18 -0.28 -9.05
C ASP A 285 12.41 -1.59 -8.78
N LEU A 286 12.75 -2.39 -7.76
CA LEU A 286 12.02 -3.64 -7.47
C LEU A 286 11.95 -4.02 -5.97
N ILE A 287 11.62 -3.08 -5.10
CA ILE A 287 10.99 -3.42 -3.82
C ILE A 287 9.48 -3.50 -4.08
N GLY A 288 8.87 -4.69 -3.95
CA GLY A 288 7.41 -4.87 -4.06
C GLY A 288 6.86 -5.57 -5.31
N LEU A 289 7.62 -5.73 -6.41
CA LEU A 289 7.06 -6.39 -7.61
C LEU A 289 7.11 -7.93 -7.51
N PRO A 290 5.97 -8.64 -7.64
CA PRO A 290 5.98 -10.09 -7.78
C PRO A 290 6.70 -10.48 -9.08
N PRO A 291 7.36 -11.66 -9.11
CA PRO A 291 8.07 -12.10 -10.30
C PRO A 291 7.10 -12.18 -11.48
N ASN A 292 7.46 -11.52 -12.58
CA ASN A 292 6.76 -11.64 -13.85
C ASN A 292 6.74 -13.12 -14.24
N LYS A 293 5.60 -13.79 -14.05
CA LYS A 293 5.38 -15.12 -14.63
C LYS A 293 5.41 -14.90 -16.13
N LYS A 294 6.47 -15.36 -16.78
CA LYS A 294 6.56 -15.42 -18.24
C LYS A 294 5.23 -15.94 -18.78
N GLN A 295 4.54 -15.12 -19.57
CA GLN A 295 3.51 -15.62 -20.47
C GLN A 295 4.18 -16.72 -21.30
N LYS A 296 3.70 -17.96 -21.12
CA LYS A 296 3.99 -19.02 -22.08
C LYS A 296 3.37 -18.56 -23.40
N THR A 297 4.21 -18.18 -24.35
CA THR A 297 3.83 -18.18 -25.76
C THR A 297 3.54 -19.63 -26.13
N THR A 298 2.26 -19.97 -26.22
CA THR A 298 1.81 -21.14 -26.99
C THR A 298 2.14 -20.87 -28.44
N THR A 299 3.10 -21.65 -28.94
CA THR A 299 3.22 -21.96 -30.38
C THR A 299 2.40 -23.20 -30.65
#